data_AF-A0AB73C072-F1
#
_entry.id   AF-A0AB73C072-F1
#
_cell.length_a   1.000
_cell.length_b   1.000
_cell.length_c   1.000
_cell.angle_alpha   90.00
_cell.angle_beta   90.00
_cell.angle_gamma   90.00
#
_symmetry.space_group_name_H-M   'P 1'
#
loop_
_entity.id
_entity.type
_entity.pdbx_description
1 polymer ?
#
loop_
_entity_poly.entity_id
_entity_poly.type
_entity_poly.pdbx_seq_one_letter_code
_entity_poly.pdbx_strand_id
1 'polypeptide(L)'
;MTRKVKNPISKDSKQQEFVLSKQQIHHYSGIIPHPDIIEGYERNCPGATDRILAMTEDELKHKQELERIEQENINECRLRMLDTELKNSRFGQIFGFILLFTMIIGGFILVYSGRSVGGYSTIVSSIVISLGAVLYNNFNKNSKK
;
A
#
# COMPACT_ATOMS: atom_id res chain seq x y z
N MET A 1 29.92 -62.64 31.46
CA MET A 1 30.42 -63.80 30.70
C MET A 1 29.30 -64.34 29.82
N THR A 2 29.66 -65.00 28.70
CA THR A 2 28.85 -65.67 27.64
C THR A 2 28.61 -64.82 26.38
N ARG A 3 29.46 -64.88 25.35
CA ARG A 3 29.76 -65.91 24.30
C ARG A 3 28.81 -65.80 23.09
N LYS A 4 29.39 -65.36 21.95
CA LYS A 4 28.82 -65.36 20.59
C LYS A 4 28.25 -66.73 20.20
N VAL A 5 27.15 -66.71 19.43
CA VAL A 5 26.79 -67.76 18.45
C VAL A 5 26.42 -67.07 17.13
N LYS A 6 26.82 -67.69 16.01
CA LYS A 6 26.97 -67.13 14.65
C LYS A 6 26.00 -67.85 13.70
N ASN A 7 25.13 -67.10 13.00
CA ASN A 7 24.47 -67.33 11.68
C ASN A 7 23.74 -68.66 11.40
N PRO A 8 23.03 -68.84 10.26
CA PRO A 8 22.57 -67.94 9.16
C PRO A 8 21.03 -68.07 8.96
N ILE A 9 20.51 -67.87 7.73
CA ILE A 9 19.14 -68.15 7.20
C ILE A 9 18.29 -66.87 7.10
N SER A 10 17.71 -66.46 5.98
CA SER A 10 17.77 -66.82 4.56
C SER A 10 16.95 -65.75 3.81
N LYS A 11 17.25 -65.53 2.52
CA LYS A 11 16.34 -64.84 1.59
C LYS A 11 14.95 -65.45 1.69
N ASP A 12 13.90 -64.64 1.89
CA ASP A 12 12.69 -64.80 1.08
C ASP A 12 11.85 -63.53 1.00
N SER A 13 11.36 -63.36 -0.22
CA SER A 13 10.36 -62.46 -0.77
C SER A 13 9.31 -61.88 0.18
N LYS A 14 9.23 -60.54 0.18
CA LYS A 14 7.98 -59.75 0.06
C LYS A 14 8.36 -58.28 -0.08
N GLN A 15 8.54 -57.87 -1.33
CA GLN A 15 8.43 -56.46 -1.68
C GLN A 15 7.00 -56.03 -1.30
N GLN A 16 6.85 -55.31 -0.19
CA GLN A 16 5.68 -54.48 0.03
C GLN A 16 5.76 -53.37 -1.01
N GLU A 17 5.15 -53.63 -2.17
CA GLU A 17 4.89 -52.62 -3.18
C GLU A 17 3.91 -51.62 -2.56
N PHE A 18 4.47 -50.52 -2.07
CA PHE A 18 3.72 -49.37 -1.63
C PHE A 18 3.00 -48.83 -2.87
N VAL A 19 1.74 -49.23 -3.07
CA VAL A 19 0.86 -48.65 -4.09
C VAL A 19 0.60 -47.21 -3.66
N LEU A 20 1.54 -46.35 -4.04
CA LEU A 20 1.42 -44.91 -3.91
C LEU A 20 0.39 -44.46 -4.95
N SER A 21 -0.89 -44.52 -4.57
CA SER A 21 -1.96 -43.93 -5.36
C SER A 21 -1.66 -42.44 -5.50
N LYS A 22 -1.14 -42.02 -6.67
CA LYS A 22 -0.91 -40.63 -7.00
C LYS A 22 -2.27 -39.94 -7.11
N GLN A 23 -2.73 -39.35 -6.02
CA GLN A 23 -3.86 -38.43 -6.07
C GLN A 23 -3.41 -37.17 -6.82
N GLN A 24 -3.66 -37.09 -8.13
CA GLN A 24 -3.45 -35.87 -8.90
C GLN A 24 -4.54 -34.87 -8.50
N ILE A 25 -4.19 -33.96 -7.60
CA ILE A 25 -5.05 -32.82 -7.25
C ILE A 25 -4.86 -31.78 -8.35
N HIS A 26 -5.82 -31.69 -9.26
CA HIS A 26 -5.87 -30.62 -10.25
C HIS A 26 -6.37 -29.35 -9.56
N HIS A 27 -5.43 -28.51 -9.12
CA HIS A 27 -5.77 -27.16 -8.65
C HIS A 27 -6.08 -26.30 -9.85
N TYR A 28 -7.37 -25.99 -10.02
CA TYR A 28 -7.82 -25.02 -10.99
C TYR A 28 -8.26 -23.75 -10.25
N SER A 29 -7.81 -22.60 -10.76
CA SER A 29 -8.18 -21.29 -10.23
C SER A 29 -8.64 -20.44 -11.41
N GLY A 30 -9.89 -20.02 -11.35
CA GLY A 30 -10.56 -19.29 -12.42
C GLY A 30 -12.06 -19.37 -12.22
N ILE A 31 -12.79 -18.38 -12.74
CA ILE A 31 -14.25 -18.27 -12.57
C ILE A 31 -14.97 -19.32 -13.46
N ILE A 32 -14.31 -19.77 -14.53
CA ILE A 32 -14.83 -20.79 -15.47
C ILE A 32 -14.15 -22.14 -15.18
N PRO A 33 -14.89 -23.23 -14.90
CA PRO A 33 -14.31 -24.54 -14.58
C PRO A 33 -13.50 -25.15 -15.75
N HIS A 34 -12.69 -26.16 -15.46
CA HIS A 34 -11.89 -26.83 -16.49
C HIS A 34 -12.79 -27.42 -17.61
N PRO A 35 -12.38 -27.36 -18.89
CA PRO A 35 -13.19 -27.87 -20.02
C PRO A 35 -13.75 -29.28 -19.82
N ASP A 36 -12.95 -30.20 -19.28
CA ASP A 36 -13.38 -31.57 -19.00
C ASP A 36 -14.54 -31.66 -17.98
N ILE A 37 -14.61 -30.70 -17.05
CA ILE A 37 -15.69 -30.62 -16.05
C ILE A 37 -16.94 -29.99 -16.69
N ILE A 38 -16.75 -28.99 -17.54
CA ILE A 38 -17.82 -28.34 -18.32
C ILE A 38 -18.54 -29.37 -19.20
N GLU A 39 -17.78 -30.20 -19.92
CA GLU A 39 -18.32 -31.28 -20.72
C GLU A 39 -19.14 -32.28 -19.87
N GLY A 40 -18.67 -32.57 -18.66
CA GLY A 40 -19.41 -33.38 -17.68
C GLY A 40 -20.74 -32.76 -17.25
N TYR A 41 -20.80 -31.44 -17.06
CA TYR A 41 -22.04 -30.73 -16.74
C TYR A 41 -23.05 -30.78 -17.89
N GLU A 42 -22.59 -30.56 -19.13
CA GLU A 42 -23.44 -30.63 -20.31
C GLU A 42 -24.00 -32.03 -20.55
N ARG A 43 -23.17 -33.05 -20.35
CA ARG A 43 -23.55 -34.46 -20.52
C ARG A 43 -24.58 -34.92 -19.48
N ASN A 44 -24.52 -34.38 -18.26
CA ASN A 44 -25.44 -34.72 -17.18
C ASN A 44 -26.75 -33.90 -17.24
N CYS A 45 -26.67 -32.65 -17.68
CA CYS A 45 -27.81 -31.75 -17.82
C CYS A 45 -27.56 -30.81 -19.02
N PRO A 46 -28.18 -31.10 -20.18
CA PRO A 46 -28.04 -30.25 -21.36
C PRO A 46 -28.47 -28.80 -21.07
N GLY A 47 -27.65 -27.83 -21.47
CA GLY A 47 -27.84 -26.40 -21.22
C GLY A 47 -27.33 -25.91 -19.86
N ALA A 48 -26.76 -26.78 -19.02
CA ALA A 48 -26.14 -26.34 -17.76
C ALA A 48 -24.90 -25.49 -17.99
N THR A 49 -24.10 -25.82 -19.00
CA THR A 49 -22.88 -25.08 -19.35
C THR A 49 -23.18 -23.62 -19.69
N ASP A 50 -24.17 -23.41 -20.56
CA ASP A 50 -24.56 -22.08 -21.03
C ASP A 50 -25.04 -21.19 -19.86
N ARG A 51 -25.82 -21.77 -18.94
CA ARG A 51 -26.28 -21.07 -17.72
C ARG A 51 -25.14 -20.71 -16.77
N ILE A 52 -24.16 -21.60 -16.60
CA ILE A 52 -22.99 -21.34 -15.76
C ILE A 52 -22.13 -20.24 -16.40
N LEU A 53 -21.94 -20.27 -17.71
CA LEU A 53 -21.16 -19.28 -18.44
C LEU A 53 -21.82 -17.90 -18.39
N ALA A 54 -23.14 -17.83 -18.60
CA ALA A 54 -23.92 -16.60 -18.47
C ALA A 54 -23.85 -16.01 -17.05
N MET A 55 -24.03 -16.85 -16.02
CA MET A 55 -23.87 -16.43 -14.62
C MET A 55 -22.45 -15.91 -14.34
N THR A 56 -21.43 -16.57 -14.87
CA THR A 56 -20.03 -16.16 -14.73
C THR A 56 -19.76 -14.83 -15.42
N GLU A 57 -20.36 -14.59 -16.58
CA GLU A 57 -20.24 -13.33 -17.31
C GLU A 57 -20.89 -12.17 -16.54
N ASP A 58 -22.06 -12.40 -15.94
CA ASP A 58 -22.75 -11.40 -15.13
C ASP A 58 -21.98 -11.09 -13.83
N GLU A 59 -21.42 -12.09 -13.16
CA GLU A 59 -20.52 -11.88 -12.02
C GLU A 59 -19.28 -11.08 -12.41
N LEU A 60 -18.70 -11.33 -13.60
CA LEU A 60 -17.54 -10.60 -14.09
C LEU A 60 -17.88 -9.13 -14.37
N LYS A 61 -19.02 -8.86 -15.00
CA LYS A 61 -19.52 -7.48 -15.23
C LYS A 61 -19.74 -6.75 -13.91
N HIS A 62 -20.35 -7.42 -12.92
CA HIS A 62 -20.56 -6.84 -11.61
C HIS A 62 -19.24 -6.51 -10.90
N LYS A 63 -18.26 -7.42 -10.95
CA LYS A 63 -16.92 -7.16 -10.39
C LYS A 63 -16.21 -5.99 -11.07
N GLN A 64 -16.26 -5.93 -12.39
CA GLN A 64 -15.68 -4.81 -13.15
C GLN A 64 -16.32 -3.46 -12.78
N GLU A 65 -17.63 -3.45 -12.56
CA GLU A 65 -18.34 -2.24 -12.14
C GLU A 65 -17.94 -1.81 -10.72
N LEU A 66 -17.86 -2.76 -9.78
CA LEU A 66 -17.36 -2.48 -8.42
C LEU A 66 -15.92 -1.97 -8.43
N GLU A 67 -15.05 -2.57 -9.22
CA GLU A 67 -13.66 -2.13 -9.38
C GLU A 67 -13.58 -0.72 -9.97
N ARG A 68 -14.42 -0.38 -10.96
CA ARG A 68 -14.52 1.00 -11.48
C ARG A 68 -14.93 1.99 -10.41
N ILE A 69 -16.03 1.70 -9.71
CA ILE A 69 -16.56 2.57 -8.65
C ILE A 69 -15.50 2.77 -7.55
N GLU A 70 -14.80 1.71 -7.16
CA GLU A 70 -13.73 1.79 -6.17
C GLU A 70 -12.56 2.66 -6.67
N GLN A 71 -12.12 2.48 -7.92
CA GLN A 71 -11.09 3.32 -8.52
C GLN A 71 -11.51 4.79 -8.61
N GLU A 72 -12.75 5.07 -9.01
CA GLU A 72 -13.31 6.42 -9.05
C GLU A 72 -13.31 7.07 -7.66
N ASN A 73 -13.79 6.35 -6.64
CA ASN A 73 -13.78 6.82 -5.25
C ASN A 73 -12.37 7.12 -4.73
N ILE A 74 -11.39 6.27 -5.06
CA ILE A 74 -9.99 6.49 -4.69
C ILE A 74 -9.44 7.75 -5.37
N ASN A 75 -9.72 7.94 -6.66
CA ASN A 75 -9.28 9.12 -7.41
C ASN A 75 -9.88 10.41 -6.85
N GLU A 76 -11.18 10.42 -6.60
CA GLU A 76 -11.89 11.55 -5.97
C GLU A 76 -11.31 11.90 -4.60
N CYS A 77 -11.01 10.89 -3.78
CA CYS A 77 -10.38 11.09 -2.47
C CYS A 77 -8.99 11.75 -2.59
N ARG A 78 -8.16 11.28 -3.53
CA ARG A 78 -6.82 11.86 -3.78
C ARG A 78 -6.91 13.32 -4.21
N LEU A 79 -7.85 13.66 -5.09
CA LEU A 79 -8.05 15.04 -5.54
C LEU A 79 -8.43 15.95 -4.37
N ARG A 80 -9.37 15.52 -3.51
CA ARG A 80 -9.77 16.30 -2.32
C ARG A 80 -8.64 16.51 -1.33
N MET A 81 -7.78 15.50 -1.14
CA MET A 81 -6.60 15.64 -0.28
C MET A 81 -5.63 16.68 -0.84
N LEU A 82 -5.32 16.61 -2.14
CA LEU A 82 -4.44 17.58 -2.81
C LEU A 82 -4.99 19.01 -2.71
N ASP A 83 -6.28 19.21 -2.96
CA ASP A 83 -6.91 20.53 -2.84
C ASP A 83 -6.82 21.10 -1.42
N THR A 84 -6.95 20.24 -0.41
CA THR A 84 -6.84 20.65 0.99
C THR A 84 -5.41 21.03 1.35
N GLU A 85 -4.42 20.25 0.89
CA GLU A 85 -3.01 20.56 1.08
C GLU A 85 -2.61 21.88 0.39
N LEU A 86 -3.09 22.12 -0.84
CA LEU A 86 -2.83 23.36 -1.57
C LEU A 86 -3.44 24.58 -0.87
N LYS A 87 -4.70 24.47 -0.40
CA LYS A 87 -5.35 25.54 0.35
C LYS A 87 -4.62 25.83 1.66
N ASN A 88 -4.29 24.79 2.42
CA ASN A 88 -3.57 24.95 3.69
C ASN A 88 -2.17 25.54 3.48
N SER A 89 -1.47 25.13 2.42
CA SER A 89 -0.17 25.70 2.06
C SER A 89 -0.28 27.18 1.69
N ARG A 90 -1.31 27.58 0.93
CA ARG A 90 -1.56 28.99 0.61
C ARG A 90 -1.88 29.81 1.85
N PHE A 91 -2.69 29.32 2.78
CA PHE A 91 -2.97 30.03 4.03
C PHE A 91 -1.71 30.16 4.88
N GLY A 92 -0.91 29.09 5.01
CA GLY A 92 0.39 29.15 5.70
C GLY A 92 1.32 30.22 5.11
N GLN A 93 1.39 30.32 3.78
CA GLN A 93 2.18 31.35 3.11
C GLN A 93 1.64 32.76 3.33
N ILE A 94 0.31 32.97 3.30
CA ILE A 94 -0.32 34.26 3.61
C ILE A 94 -0.04 34.68 5.05
N PHE A 95 -0.24 33.78 6.03
CA PHE A 95 0.00 34.10 7.44
C PHE A 95 1.47 34.38 7.70
N GLY A 96 2.37 33.59 7.09
CA GLY A 96 3.81 33.83 7.15
C GLY A 96 4.20 35.19 6.56
N PHE A 97 3.63 35.58 5.42
CA PHE A 97 3.86 36.88 4.80
C PHE A 97 3.39 38.03 5.70
N ILE A 98 2.18 37.94 6.26
CA ILE A 98 1.65 38.95 7.19
C ILE A 98 2.55 39.08 8.42
N LEU A 99 2.98 37.96 9.00
CA LEU A 99 3.86 37.94 10.18
C LEU A 99 5.21 38.61 9.86
N LEU A 100 5.85 38.26 8.75
CA LEU A 100 7.07 38.92 8.27
C LEU A 100 6.88 40.42 8.04
N PHE A 101 5.76 40.80 7.43
CA PHE A 101 5.46 42.19 7.13
C PHE A 101 5.26 43.03 8.41
N THR A 102 4.50 42.51 9.37
CA THR A 102 4.31 43.15 10.69
C THR A 102 5.63 43.25 11.47
N MET A 103 6.51 42.27 11.33
CA MET A 103 7.83 42.29 11.93
C MET A 103 8.68 43.43 11.34
N ILE A 104 8.74 43.57 10.02
CA ILE A 104 9.48 44.64 9.34
C ILE A 104 8.94 46.02 9.75
N ILE A 105 7.62 46.21 9.74
CA ILE A 105 6.99 47.48 10.13
C ILE A 105 7.23 47.79 11.61
N GLY A 106 7.06 46.79 12.49
CA GLY A 106 7.31 46.93 13.92
C GLY A 106 8.76 47.31 14.22
N GLY A 107 9.72 46.69 13.53
CA GLY A 107 11.14 47.04 13.61
C GLY A 107 11.42 48.47 13.16
N PHE A 108 10.82 48.91 12.05
CA PHE A 108 11.00 50.27 11.54
C PHE A 108 10.46 51.34 12.51
N ILE A 109 9.27 51.12 13.08
CA ILE A 109 8.67 52.00 14.09
C ILE A 109 9.56 52.08 15.34
N LEU A 110 10.16 50.94 15.75
CA LEU A 110 11.00 50.89 16.94
C LEU A 110 12.32 51.65 16.75
N VAL A 111 12.93 51.54 15.57
CA VAL A 111 14.12 52.31 15.19
C VAL A 111 13.80 53.81 15.17
N TYR A 112 12.64 54.20 14.62
CA TYR A 112 12.23 55.61 14.58
C TYR A 112 11.95 56.20 15.98
N SER A 113 11.40 55.41 16.90
CA SER A 113 11.20 55.83 18.31
C SER A 113 12.48 55.91 19.13
N GLY A 114 13.66 55.57 18.56
CA GLY A 114 14.95 55.66 19.24
C GLY A 114 15.07 54.78 20.49
N ARG A 115 14.15 53.83 20.68
CA ARG A 115 14.10 52.92 21.83
C ARG A 115 14.91 51.66 21.50
N SER A 116 15.47 51.04 22.54
CA SER A 116 16.33 49.83 22.54
C SER A 116 16.25 48.96 21.27
N VAL A 117 17.13 49.25 20.30
CA VAL A 117 17.32 48.44 19.09
C VAL A 117 17.86 47.04 19.43
N GLY A 118 18.55 46.90 20.57
CA GLY A 118 19.13 45.64 21.04
C GLY A 118 18.11 44.57 21.46
N GLY A 119 16.95 44.99 22.00
CA GLY A 119 15.90 44.03 22.38
C GLY A 119 15.22 43.42 21.15
N TYR A 120 15.03 44.21 20.10
CA TYR A 120 14.42 43.74 18.86
C TYR A 120 15.37 42.82 18.08
N SER A 121 16.65 43.18 17.95
CA SER A 121 17.63 42.38 17.20
C SER A 121 17.85 40.97 17.76
N THR A 122 17.75 40.80 19.08
CA THR A 122 17.88 39.49 19.75
C THR A 122 16.67 38.59 19.51
N ILE A 123 15.46 39.15 19.50
CA ILE A 123 14.25 38.40 19.15
C ILE A 123 14.30 38.00 17.67
N VAL A 124 14.64 38.92 16.77
CA VAL A 124 14.76 38.63 15.33
C VAL A 124 15.77 37.51 15.08
N SER A 125 16.97 37.59 15.68
CA SER A 125 18.03 36.61 15.45
C SER A 125 17.62 35.21 15.93
N SER A 126 16.94 35.10 17.07
CA SER A 126 16.47 33.81 17.59
C SER A 126 15.49 33.12 16.63
N ILE A 127 14.55 33.87 16.06
CA ILE A 127 13.54 33.36 15.12
C ILE A 127 14.21 32.91 13.81
N VAL A 128 15.15 33.71 13.29
CA VAL A 128 15.88 33.39 12.06
C VAL A 128 16.70 32.11 12.22
N ILE A 129 17.36 31.91 13.36
CA ILE A 129 18.13 30.69 13.63
C ILE A 129 17.21 29.47 13.68
N SER A 130 16.07 29.57 14.37
CA SER A 130 15.10 28.46 14.44
C SER A 130 14.53 28.09 13.07
N LEU A 131 14.15 29.07 12.25
CA LEU A 131 13.66 28.81 10.90
C LEU A 131 14.76 28.25 9.99
N GLY A 132 15.99 28.78 10.11
CA GLY A 132 17.16 28.28 9.38
C GLY A 132 17.47 26.82 9.68
N ALA A 133 17.39 26.40 10.94
CA ALA A 133 17.59 25.01 11.33
C ALA A 133 16.53 24.05 10.75
N VAL A 134 15.25 24.47 10.75
CA VAL A 134 14.15 23.67 10.17
C VAL A 134 14.31 23.54 8.65
N LEU A 135 14.62 24.64 7.96
CA LEU A 135 14.86 24.61 6.51
C LEU A 135 16.06 23.74 6.16
N TYR A 136 17.18 23.89 6.87
CA TYR A 136 18.38 23.08 6.67
C TYR A 136 18.10 21.58 6.84
N ASN A 137 17.34 21.20 7.87
CA ASN A 137 16.95 19.81 8.10
C ASN A 137 16.07 19.26 6.97
N ASN A 138 15.11 20.06 6.48
CA ASN A 138 14.24 19.67 5.36
C ASN A 138 15.02 19.50 4.05
N PHE A 139 15.97 20.40 3.74
CA PHE A 139 16.85 20.25 2.58
C PHE A 139 17.71 18.98 2.66
N ASN A 140 18.30 18.70 3.83
CA ASN A 140 19.13 17.51 4.03
C ASN A 140 18.32 16.20 3.95
N LYS A 141 17.06 16.20 4.40
CA LYS A 141 16.16 15.04 4.30
C LYS A 141 15.79 14.73 2.85
N ASN A 142 15.57 15.75 2.03
CA ASN A 142 15.26 15.58 0.60
C ASN A 142 16.48 15.14 -0.22
N SER A 143 17.70 15.46 0.21
CA SER A 143 18.93 15.01 -0.47
C SER A 143 19.30 13.54 -0.18
N LYS A 144 18.67 12.90 0.81
CA LYS A 144 18.91 11.49 1.18
C LYS A 144 17.82 10.53 0.67
N LYS A 145 16.84 11.03 -0.08
CA LYS A 145 15.78 10.23 -0.70
C LYS A 145 16.03 10.14 -2.20
#